data_AF-A0A0C2D3V1-F1
#
_entry.id   AF-A0A0C2D3V1-F1
#
_cell.length_a   1.000
_cell.length_b   1.000
_cell.length_c   1.000
_cell.angle_alpha   90.00
_cell.angle_beta   90.00
_cell.angle_gamma   90.00
#
_symmetry.space_group_name_H-M   'P 1'
#
loop_
_entity.id
_entity.type
_entity.pdbx_description
1 polymer ?
#
loop_
_entity_poly.entity_id
_entity_poly.type
_entity_poly.pdbx_seq_one_letter_code
_entity_poly.pdbx_strand_id
1 'polypeptide(L)' 'MIYNALSETLGDLIRVDDVQVENVDARLNVAIVYTLYARMDQRHLNLEVTS' A
#
# COMPACT_ATOMS: atom_id res chain seq x y z
N MET A 1 -0.71 10.04 -4.17
CA MET A 1 0.54 10.26 -3.42
C MET A 1 1.10 8.99 -2.80
N ILE A 2 0.30 8.15 -2.12
CA ILE A 2 0.76 6.88 -1.51
C ILE A 2 1.39 5.94 -2.54
N TYR A 3 0.73 5.73 -3.69
CA TYR A 3 1.28 4.94 -4.80
C TYR A 3 2.66 5.44 -5.24
N ASN A 4 2.78 6.74 -5.52
CA ASN A 4 4.05 7.33 -5.97
C ASN A 4 5.15 7.19 -4.91
N ALA A 5 4.85 7.48 -3.65
CA ALA A 5 5.84 7.35 -2.57
C ALA A 5 6.35 5.91 -2.41
N LEU A 6 5.45 4.92 -2.48
CA LEU A 6 5.82 3.50 -2.44
C LEU A 6 6.60 3.08 -3.68
N SER A 7 6.19 3.54 -4.87
CA SER A 7 6.89 3.24 -6.12
C SER A 7 8.29 3.86 -6.16
N GLU A 8 8.46 5.08 -5.64
CA GLU A 8 9.75 5.78 -5.59
C GLU A 8 10.70 5.16 -4.56
N THR A 9 10.17 4.76 -3.40
CA THR A 9 11.02 4.28 -2.29
C THR A 9 11.30 2.78 -2.36
N LEU A 10 10.33 1.99 -2.85
CA LEU A 10 10.37 0.52 -2.80
C LEU A 10 10.16 -0.13 -4.17
N GLY A 11 10.14 0.64 -5.27
CA GLY A 11 9.85 0.13 -6.62
C GLY A 11 10.80 -0.98 -7.12
N ASP A 12 12.01 -1.07 -6.56
CA ASP A 12 12.98 -2.12 -6.86
C ASP A 12 12.71 -3.44 -6.10
N LEU A 13 11.89 -3.39 -5.05
CA LEU A 13 11.61 -4.51 -4.15
C LEU A 13 10.19 -5.06 -4.35
N ILE A 14 9.24 -4.16 -4.62
CA ILE A 14 7.82 -4.49 -4.73
C ILE A 14 7.22 -3.87 -6.00
N ARG A 15 6.21 -4.54 -6.53
CA ARG A 15 5.26 -3.97 -7.48
C ARG A 15 3.97 -3.64 -6.74
N VAL A 16 3.58 -2.37 -6.70
CA VAL A 16 2.29 -1.97 -6.14
C VAL A 16 1.19 -2.40 -7.11
N ASP A 17 0.27 -3.25 -6.65
CA ASP A 17 -0.84 -3.80 -7.43
C ASP A 17 -2.09 -2.93 -7.33
N ASP A 18 -2.43 -2.51 -6.11
CA ASP A 18 -3.62 -1.71 -5.83
C ASP A 18 -3.41 -0.88 -4.55
N VAL A 19 -4.08 0.26 -4.49
CA VAL A 19 -4.14 1.13 -3.31
C VAL A 19 -5.57 1.61 -3.14
N GLN A 20 -6.21 1.15 -2.08
CA GLN A 20 -7.57 1.55 -1.71
C GLN A 20 -7.52 2.45 -0.48
N VAL A 21 -8.32 3.50 -0.51
CA VAL A 21 -8.38 4.49 0.57
C VAL A 21 -9.84 4.73 0.92
N GLU A 22 -10.18 4.50 2.18
CA GLU A 22 -11.52 4.69 2.72
C GLU A 22 -11.46 5.62 3.91
N ASN A 23 -12.44 6.51 4.03
CA ASN A 23 -12.63 7.34 5.22
C ASN A 23 -13.82 6.78 5.99
N VAL A 24 -13.59 6.35 7.23
CA VAL A 24 -14.61 5.76 8.11
C VAL A 24 -14.48 6.38 9.49
N ASP A 25 -15.53 7.03 9.97
CA ASP A 25 -15.62 7.57 11.34
C ASP A 25 -14.41 8.43 11.75
N ALA A 26 -14.01 9.36 10.87
CA ALA A 26 -12.83 10.24 11.03
C ALA A 26 -11.46 9.51 11.04
N ARG A 27 -11.43 8.23 10.70
CA ARG A 27 -10.21 7.47 10.43
C ARG A 27 -10.01 7.32 8.93
N LEU A 28 -8.74 7.31 8.52
CA LEU A 28 -8.37 6.97 7.15
C LEU A 28 -7.81 5.55 7.12
N ASN A 29 -8.52 4.65 6.45
CA ASN A 29 -8.08 3.29 6.21
C ASN A 29 -7.43 3.23 4.84
N VAL A 30 -6.20 2.75 4.78
CA VAL A 30 -5.45 2.58 3.53
C VAL A 30 -5.09 1.10 3.40
N ALA A 31 -5.63 0.43 2.39
CA ALA A 31 -5.28 -0.93 2.03
C ALA A 31 -4.37 -0.92 0.80
N ILE A 32 -3.21 -1.56 0.89
CA ILE A 32 -2.22 -1.65 -0.19
C ILE A 32 -2.02 -3.13 -0.53
N VAL A 33 -2.21 -3.47 -1.79
CA VAL A 33 -1.86 -4.77 -2.35
C VAL A 33 -0.56 -4.63 -3.12
N TYR A 34 0.40 -5.52 -2.87
CA TYR A 34 1.68 -5.49 -3.58
C TYR A 34 2.25 -6.89 -3.79
N THR A 35 3.01 -7.05 -4.86
CA THR A 35 3.80 -8.25 -5.16
C THR A 35 5.25 -8.03 -4.74
N LEU A 36 5.81 -8.94 -3.93
CA LEU A 36 7.22 -8.92 -3.56
C LEU A 36 8.06 -9.65 -4.63
N TYR A 37 8.95 -8.96 -5.33
CA TYR A 37 9.71 -9.58 -6.43
C TYR A 37 10.55 -10.77 -6.00
N ALA A 38 11.13 -10.72 -4.79
CA ALA A 38 11.99 -11.78 -4.28
C ALA A 38 11.30 -13.16 -4.19
N ARG A 39 9.97 -13.18 -4.10
CA ARG A 39 9.19 -14.43 -3.94
C ARG A 39 8.05 -14.57 -4.95
N MET A 40 7.76 -13.52 -5.70
CA MET A 40 6.57 -13.41 -6.56
C MET A 40 5.25 -13.63 -5.81
N ASP A 41 5.27 -13.36 -4.49
CA ASP A 41 4.10 -13.50 -3.63
C ASP A 41 3.38 -12.15 -3.51
N GLN A 42 2.04 -12.19 -3.61
CA GLN A 42 1.19 -11.05 -3.30
C GLN A 42 0.96 -10.93 -1.79
N ARG A 43 0.97 -9.70 -1.28
CA ARG A 43 0.79 -9.36 0.12
C ARG A 43 -0.12 -8.15 0.29
N HIS A 44 -0.66 -8.02 1.49
CA HIS A 44 -1.57 -6.96 1.89
C HIS A 44 -0.98 -6.17 3.05
N LEU A 45 -1.01 -4.85 2.96
CA LEU A 45 -0.65 -3.92 4.03
C LEU A 45 -1.84 -3.01 4.31
N ASN A 46 -2.39 -3.11 5.51
CA ASN A 46 -3.48 -2.26 5.97
C ASN A 46 -2.92 -1.24 6.95
N LEU A 47 -3.13 0.04 6.68
CA LEU A 47 -2.71 1.16 7.52
C LEU A 47 -3.96 1.87 8.01
N GLU A 48 -4.06 2.03 9.33
CA GLU A 48 -5.06 2.88 9.96
C GLU A 48 -4.37 4.19 10.37
N VAL A 49 -4.87 5.32 9.87
CA VAL A 49 -4.35 6.65 10.22
C VAL A 49 -5.41 7.38 11.04
N THR A 50 -5.02 7.69 12.28
CA THR A 50 -5.80 8.51 13.21
C THR A 50 -5.14 9.89 13.31
N SER A 51 -5.94 10.96 13.28
CA SER A 51 -5.50 12.35 13.48
C SER A 51 -5.15 12.67 14.93
#